data_AF-A0A2W1NP31-F1
#
_entry.id   AF-A0A2W1NP31-F1
#
_cell.length_a   1.000
_cell.length_b   1.000
_cell.length_c   1.000
_cell.angle_alpha   90.00
_cell.angle_beta   90.00
_cell.angle_gamma   90.00
#
_symmetry.space_group_name_H-M   'P 1'
#
loop_
_entity.id
_entity.type
_entity.pdbx_description
1 polymer ?
#
loop_
_entity_poly.entity_id
_entity_poly.type
_entity_poly.pdbx_seq_one_letter_code
_entity_poly.pdbx_strand_id
1 'polypeptide(L)'
;MSVQSYGQGFQDSIILLNGKTFRGDFIELNDDYLVFNSPNKKGDFQMMIEKYRVFSYTKDGMESVLYEHQPDSDNFLTVDQSRKFTLGSYDARNAYSVKPVFYVSLGLTYSVALMDTYLTKKEAAGSVTPGLQTGFFGRAPSILPMGMILVMPISFGLPSTKVREKNILQTGLRNDQFYYEGFNSVARQRRSLAALKGSALGVLLGYASYYALKTNNY
;
A
#
# COMPACT_ATOMS: atom_id res chain seq x y z
N MET A 1 -28.94 -21.59 30.00
CA MET A 1 -27.69 -20.86 29.70
C MET A 1 -27.90 -20.08 28.43
N SER A 2 -27.94 -18.75 28.56
CA SER A 2 -28.19 -17.80 27.50
C SER A 2 -26.96 -17.64 26.60
N VAL A 3 -27.09 -17.97 25.32
CA VAL A 3 -26.11 -17.61 24.30
C VAL A 3 -26.26 -16.11 24.03
N GLN A 4 -25.25 -15.33 24.40
CA GLN A 4 -25.16 -13.92 24.04
C GLN A 4 -24.99 -13.80 22.51
N SER A 5 -26.07 -13.40 21.85
CA SER A 5 -26.07 -12.91 20.47
C SER A 5 -25.39 -11.55 20.42
N TYR A 6 -24.21 -11.50 19.82
CA TYR A 6 -23.57 -10.25 19.41
C TYR A 6 -23.81 -10.07 17.90
N GLY A 7 -24.80 -9.22 17.55
CA GLY A 7 -24.89 -8.43 16.32
C GLY A 7 -24.99 -9.18 14.98
N GLN A 8 -26.12 -8.97 14.29
CA GLN A 8 -26.39 -9.22 12.86
C GLN A 8 -25.11 -9.18 11.99
N GLY A 9 -24.80 -10.18 11.17
CA GLY A 9 -25.66 -10.69 10.10
C GLY A 9 -25.12 -10.38 8.70
N PHE A 10 -23.86 -9.97 8.52
CA PHE A 10 -23.33 -9.73 7.17
C PHE A 10 -22.99 -11.04 6.46
N GLN A 11 -23.98 -11.58 5.75
CA GLN A 11 -23.83 -12.69 4.80
C GLN A 11 -23.38 -12.19 3.43
N ASP A 12 -23.62 -10.91 3.14
CA ASP A 12 -23.34 -10.31 1.84
C ASP A 12 -21.92 -9.73 1.77
N SER A 13 -21.35 -9.78 0.57
CA SER A 13 -20.03 -9.23 0.33
C SER A 13 -19.83 -8.83 -1.12
N ILE A 14 -18.85 -7.97 -1.37
CA ILE A 14 -18.43 -7.58 -2.71
C ILE A 14 -16.94 -7.81 -2.82
N ILE A 15 -16.50 -8.33 -3.97
CA ILE A 15 -15.09 -8.35 -4.35
C ILE A 15 -14.88 -7.53 -5.62
N LEU A 16 -13.94 -6.59 -5.56
CA LEU A 16 -13.54 -5.77 -6.70
C LEU A 16 -12.48 -6.48 -7.53
N LEU A 17 -12.33 -6.08 -8.80
CA LEU A 17 -11.31 -6.62 -9.71
C LEU A 17 -9.87 -6.52 -9.18
N ASN A 18 -9.61 -5.54 -8.32
CA ASN A 18 -8.31 -5.36 -7.66
C ASN A 18 -8.14 -6.17 -6.36
N GLY A 19 -9.05 -7.13 -6.11
CA GLY A 19 -9.07 -8.00 -4.94
C GLY A 19 -9.48 -7.33 -3.63
N LYS A 20 -9.93 -6.07 -3.63
CA LYS A 20 -10.47 -5.42 -2.43
C LYS A 20 -11.86 -5.99 -2.14
N THR A 21 -12.11 -6.34 -0.88
CA THR A 21 -13.42 -6.83 -0.45
C THR A 21 -14.11 -5.88 0.51
N PHE A 22 -15.44 -5.90 0.48
CA PHE A 22 -16.31 -5.24 1.43
C PHE A 22 -17.33 -6.25 1.95
N ARG A 23 -17.61 -6.19 3.25
CA ARG A 23 -18.70 -6.93 3.90
C ARG A 23 -19.69 -5.92 4.43
N GLY A 24 -20.97 -6.26 4.45
CA GLY A 24 -22.03 -5.29 4.62
C GLY A 24 -23.34 -5.77 4.02
N ASP A 25 -24.32 -4.88 3.90
CA ASP A 25 -25.63 -5.19 3.35
C ASP A 25 -25.74 -4.67 1.92
N PHE A 26 -26.20 -5.54 1.02
CA PHE A 26 -26.57 -5.13 -0.33
C PHE A 26 -27.83 -4.26 -0.30
N ILE A 27 -27.76 -3.08 -0.92
CA ILE A 27 -28.91 -2.17 -1.00
C ILE A 27 -29.54 -2.24 -2.39
N GLU A 28 -28.76 -1.91 -3.43
CA GLU A 28 -29.27 -1.74 -4.79
C GLU A 28 -28.19 -2.08 -5.82
N LEU A 29 -28.61 -2.65 -6.95
CA LEU A 29 -27.82 -2.75 -8.17
C LEU A 29 -28.58 -2.03 -9.28
N ASN A 30 -27.93 -1.03 -9.85
CA ASN A 30 -28.37 -0.29 -11.03
C ASN A 30 -27.51 -0.71 -12.24
N ASP A 31 -27.77 -0.14 -13.42
CA ASP A 31 -27.03 -0.44 -14.65
C ASP A 31 -25.55 -0.04 -14.54
N ASP A 32 -25.26 1.08 -13.87
CA ASP A 32 -23.91 1.66 -13.77
C ASP A 32 -23.20 1.42 -12.43
N TYR A 33 -23.95 1.22 -11.35
CA TYR A 33 -23.40 1.19 -10.00
C TYR A 33 -24.09 0.19 -9.07
N LEU A 34 -23.37 -0.20 -8.03
CA LEU A 34 -23.84 -1.00 -6.91
C LEU A 34 -23.76 -0.17 -5.63
N VAL A 35 -24.87 -0.13 -4.89
CA VAL A 35 -24.97 0.54 -3.59
C VAL A 35 -24.90 -0.49 -2.46
N PHE A 36 -23.98 -0.27 -1.54
CA PHE A 36 -23.69 -1.20 -0.45
C PHE A 36 -23.49 -0.46 0.86
N ASN A 37 -24.07 -0.95 1.94
CA ASN A 37 -23.81 -0.42 3.27
C ASN A 37 -22.68 -1.20 3.92
N SER A 38 -21.58 -0.56 4.30
CA SER A 38 -20.49 -1.26 4.99
C SER A 38 -20.31 -0.73 6.41
N PRO A 39 -20.25 -1.61 7.42
CA PRO A 39 -19.98 -1.20 8.78
C PRO A 39 -18.54 -0.68 8.89
N ASN A 40 -18.38 0.45 9.57
CA ASN A 40 -17.07 0.96 9.97
C ASN A 40 -17.04 1.16 11.49
N LYS A 41 -15.83 1.28 12.06
CA LYS A 41 -15.62 1.55 13.50
C LYS A 41 -16.29 2.83 14.00
N LYS A 42 -16.71 3.73 13.10
CA LYS A 42 -17.36 5.02 13.40
C LYS A 42 -18.86 5.03 13.07
N GLY A 43 -19.44 3.88 12.74
CA GLY A 43 -20.80 3.76 12.21
C GLY A 43 -20.80 3.24 10.77
N ASP A 44 -21.99 2.85 10.32
CA ASP A 44 -22.19 2.34 8.97
C ASP A 44 -22.06 3.48 7.94
N PHE A 45 -21.52 3.16 6.77
CA PHE A 45 -21.43 4.11 5.68
C PHE A 45 -21.83 3.47 4.36
N GLN A 46 -22.63 4.21 3.60
CA GLN A 46 -23.06 3.80 2.27
C GLN A 46 -21.95 4.08 1.25
N MET A 47 -21.68 3.10 0.40
CA MET A 47 -20.77 3.20 -0.73
C MET A 47 -21.55 2.99 -2.02
N MET A 48 -21.30 3.87 -2.98
CA MET A 48 -21.64 3.66 -4.38
C MET A 48 -20.36 3.23 -5.09
N ILE A 49 -20.38 2.06 -5.74
CA ILE A 49 -19.25 1.49 -6.47
C ILE A 49 -19.68 1.26 -7.91
N GLU A 50 -18.91 1.74 -8.86
CA GLU A 50 -19.19 1.54 -10.28
C GLU A 50 -19.11 0.05 -10.66
N LYS A 51 -20.12 -0.44 -11.39
CA LYS A 51 -20.29 -1.86 -11.74
C LYS A 51 -19.05 -2.44 -12.41
N TYR A 52 -18.42 -1.68 -13.32
CA TYR A 52 -17.23 -2.11 -14.06
C TYR A 52 -16.01 -2.40 -13.17
N ARG A 53 -16.01 -1.99 -11.90
CA ARG A 53 -14.92 -2.26 -10.93
C ARG A 53 -15.19 -3.49 -10.09
N VAL A 54 -16.42 -3.98 -10.09
CA VAL A 54 -16.87 -5.12 -9.28
C VAL A 54 -16.66 -6.40 -10.08
N PHE A 55 -15.99 -7.37 -9.47
CA PHE A 55 -15.88 -8.70 -10.06
C PHE A 55 -17.16 -9.50 -9.80
N SER A 56 -17.51 -9.65 -8.51
CA SER A 56 -18.73 -10.33 -8.08
C SER A 56 -19.24 -9.75 -6.77
N TYR A 57 -20.51 -10.00 -6.48
CA TYR A 57 -21.10 -9.82 -5.16
C TYR A 57 -21.75 -11.12 -4.70
N THR A 58 -21.77 -11.32 -3.39
CA THR A 58 -22.51 -12.39 -2.73
C THR A 58 -23.70 -11.76 -2.05
N LYS A 59 -24.91 -12.26 -2.34
CA LYS A 59 -26.14 -11.90 -1.65
C LYS A 59 -26.84 -13.16 -1.15
N ASP A 60 -27.22 -13.21 0.11
CA ASP A 60 -27.89 -14.37 0.72
C ASP A 60 -27.11 -15.69 0.53
N GLY A 61 -25.78 -15.60 0.52
CA GLY A 61 -24.88 -16.73 0.28
C GLY A 61 -24.71 -17.15 -1.19
N MET A 62 -25.43 -16.53 -2.14
CA MET A 62 -25.29 -16.80 -3.58
C MET A 62 -24.37 -15.77 -4.24
N GLU A 63 -23.35 -16.24 -4.96
CA GLU A 63 -22.46 -15.37 -5.74
C GLU A 63 -23.10 -15.04 -7.10
N SER A 64 -23.12 -13.76 -7.43
CA SER A 64 -23.45 -13.22 -8.76
C SER A 64 -22.24 -12.50 -9.34
N VAL A 65 -21.78 -12.95 -10.51
CA VAL A 65 -20.64 -12.34 -11.21
C VAL A 65 -21.13 -11.16 -12.03
N LEU A 66 -20.52 -9.99 -11.82
CA LEU A 66 -20.82 -8.75 -12.56
C LEU A 66 -19.81 -8.49 -13.68
N TYR A 67 -18.64 -9.13 -13.61
CA TYR A 67 -17.62 -9.03 -14.65
C TYR A 67 -18.09 -9.71 -15.94
N GLU A 68 -18.04 -8.96 -17.04
CA GLU A 68 -18.36 -9.43 -18.38
C GLU A 68 -17.12 -9.32 -19.28
N HIS A 69 -16.79 -10.42 -19.97
CA HIS A 69 -15.68 -10.45 -20.92
C HIS A 69 -16.07 -9.65 -22.18
N GLN A 70 -15.28 -8.63 -22.49
CA GLN A 70 -15.49 -7.74 -23.64
C GLN A 70 -14.13 -7.54 -24.32
N PRO A 71 -13.76 -8.38 -25.29
CA PRO A 71 -12.41 -8.41 -25.89
C PRO A 71 -12.05 -7.12 -26.63
N ASP A 72 -13.04 -6.36 -27.10
CA ASP A 72 -12.85 -5.08 -27.79
C ASP A 72 -12.76 -3.88 -26.82
N SER A 73 -12.66 -4.14 -25.52
CA SER A 73 -12.63 -3.13 -24.45
C SER A 73 -11.53 -3.43 -23.41
N ASP A 74 -11.52 -2.68 -22.30
CA ASP A 74 -10.60 -2.87 -21.18
C ASP A 74 -10.79 -4.24 -20.45
N ASN A 75 -11.92 -4.93 -20.69
CA ASN A 75 -12.26 -6.23 -20.08
C ASN A 75 -11.87 -7.45 -20.96
N PHE A 76 -10.60 -7.54 -21.34
CA PHE A 76 -10.08 -8.56 -22.25
C PHE A 76 -9.86 -9.95 -21.62
N LEU A 77 -9.92 -10.09 -20.29
CA LEU A 77 -9.78 -11.40 -19.64
C LEU A 77 -11.10 -12.16 -19.68
N THR A 78 -11.04 -13.49 -19.79
CA THR A 78 -12.25 -14.31 -19.59
C THR A 78 -12.68 -14.24 -18.12
N VAL A 79 -13.94 -14.60 -17.83
CA VAL A 79 -14.45 -14.61 -16.45
C VAL A 79 -13.58 -15.46 -15.51
N ASP A 80 -13.12 -16.64 -15.96
CA ASP A 80 -12.22 -17.51 -15.17
C ASP A 80 -10.86 -16.86 -14.94
N GLN A 81 -10.26 -16.27 -15.98
CA GLN A 81 -8.97 -15.58 -15.87
C GLN A 81 -9.05 -14.38 -14.92
N SER A 82 -10.09 -13.57 -15.06
CA SER A 82 -10.38 -12.42 -14.20
C SER A 82 -10.63 -12.84 -12.75
N ARG A 83 -11.32 -13.97 -12.52
CA ARG A 83 -11.50 -14.56 -11.18
C ARG A 83 -10.16 -14.87 -10.54
N LYS A 84 -9.28 -15.57 -11.26
CA LYS A 84 -7.96 -15.96 -10.75
C LYS A 84 -7.08 -14.74 -10.47
N PHE A 85 -7.08 -13.76 -11.36
CA PHE A 85 -6.41 -12.47 -11.14
C PHE A 85 -6.93 -11.75 -9.89
N THR A 86 -8.25 -11.70 -9.73
CA THR A 86 -8.92 -11.07 -8.58
C THR A 86 -8.55 -11.77 -7.27
N LEU A 87 -8.50 -13.11 -7.27
CA LEU A 87 -8.08 -13.91 -6.12
C LEU A 87 -6.60 -13.69 -5.77
N GLY A 88 -5.71 -13.64 -6.78
CA GLY A 88 -4.30 -13.31 -6.55
C GLY A 88 -4.12 -11.91 -5.95
N SER A 89 -4.89 -10.94 -6.46
CA SER A 89 -4.94 -9.57 -5.95
C SER A 89 -5.43 -9.52 -4.50
N TYR A 90 -6.45 -10.32 -4.16
CA TYR A 90 -7.00 -10.45 -2.81
C TYR A 90 -5.94 -11.01 -1.84
N ASP A 91 -5.26 -12.09 -2.21
CA ASP A 91 -4.21 -12.69 -1.39
C ASP A 91 -3.04 -11.72 -1.17
N ALA A 92 -2.66 -10.96 -2.20
CA ALA A 92 -1.67 -9.90 -2.08
C ALA A 92 -2.09 -8.76 -1.14
N ARG A 93 -3.38 -8.51 -0.92
CA ARG A 93 -3.84 -7.53 0.08
C ARG A 93 -3.77 -8.08 1.50
N ASN A 94 -4.18 -9.32 1.67
CA ASN A 94 -4.44 -9.90 2.99
C ASN A 94 -3.25 -10.63 3.60
N ALA A 95 -2.43 -11.30 2.78
CA ALA A 95 -1.33 -12.14 3.26
C ALA A 95 0.06 -11.52 3.04
N TYR A 96 0.23 -10.67 2.03
CA TYR A 96 1.54 -10.08 1.73
C TYR A 96 1.93 -8.97 2.71
N SER A 97 3.14 -9.04 3.28
CA SER A 97 3.67 -8.03 4.20
C SER A 97 4.61 -7.06 3.50
N VAL A 98 4.36 -5.75 3.66
CA VAL A 98 5.21 -4.66 3.14
C VAL A 98 5.97 -3.92 4.23
N LYS A 99 5.87 -4.34 5.49
CA LYS A 99 6.55 -3.72 6.63
C LYS A 99 8.08 -3.60 6.44
N PRO A 100 8.79 -4.63 5.92
CA PRO A 100 10.23 -4.50 5.70
C PRO A 100 10.59 -3.36 4.73
N VAL A 101 9.80 -3.20 3.66
CA VAL A 101 10.01 -2.12 2.67
C VAL A 101 9.85 -0.75 3.30
N PHE A 102 8.85 -0.59 4.18
CA PHE A 102 8.65 0.64 4.94
C PHE A 102 9.88 0.98 5.80
N TYR A 103 10.35 0.04 6.63
CA TYR A 103 11.46 0.29 7.55
C TYR A 103 12.81 0.48 6.84
N VAL A 104 13.06 -0.25 5.76
CA VAL A 104 14.26 -0.04 4.93
C VAL A 104 14.24 1.35 4.30
N SER A 105 13.09 1.77 3.75
CA SER A 105 12.97 3.09 3.13
C SER A 105 13.11 4.23 4.15
N LEU A 106 12.53 4.06 5.34
CA LEU A 106 12.69 4.98 6.46
C LEU A 106 14.16 5.09 6.87
N GLY A 107 14.83 3.97 7.15
CA GLY A 107 16.21 3.95 7.60
C GLY A 107 17.17 4.56 6.58
N LEU A 108 17.04 4.21 5.30
CA LEU A 108 17.89 4.75 4.23
C LEU A 108 17.72 6.27 4.08
N THR A 109 16.48 6.76 4.00
CA THR A 109 16.24 8.20 3.82
C THR A 109 16.58 9.03 5.05
N TYR A 110 16.35 8.50 6.25
CA TYR A 110 16.83 9.11 7.48
C TYR A 110 18.37 9.21 7.49
N SER A 111 19.05 8.13 7.09
CA SER A 111 20.52 8.12 7.01
C SER A 111 21.05 9.13 6.00
N VAL A 112 20.40 9.24 4.84
CA VAL A 112 20.73 10.27 3.83
C VAL A 112 20.55 11.68 4.41
N ALA A 113 19.46 11.95 5.12
CA ALA A 113 19.24 13.24 5.77
C ALA A 113 20.30 13.56 6.83
N LEU A 114 20.72 12.58 7.62
CA LEU A 114 21.82 12.77 8.58
C LEU A 114 23.15 13.08 7.89
N MET A 115 23.51 12.28 6.88
CA MET A 115 24.75 12.45 6.10
C MET A 115 24.78 13.79 5.36
N ASP A 116 23.63 14.24 4.87
CA ASP A 116 23.47 15.55 4.22
C ASP A 116 23.71 16.74 5.19
N THR A 117 23.62 16.52 6.50
CA THR A 117 23.96 17.53 7.51
C THR A 117 25.36 17.38 8.11
N TYR A 118 26.11 16.35 7.69
CA TYR A 118 27.45 16.09 8.22
C TYR A 118 28.46 17.08 7.63
N LEU A 119 29.21 17.78 8.50
CA LEU A 119 30.28 18.70 8.12
C LEU A 119 31.65 18.09 8.46
N THR A 120 32.50 17.90 7.45
CA THR A 120 33.84 17.33 7.66
C THR A 120 34.84 18.37 8.20
N LYS A 121 35.91 17.90 8.84
CA LYS A 121 37.02 18.78 9.29
C LYS A 121 37.67 19.52 8.13
N LYS A 122 37.77 18.90 6.96
CA LYS A 122 38.35 19.50 5.75
C LYS A 122 37.52 20.68 5.26
N GLU A 123 36.20 20.52 5.24
CA GLU A 123 35.27 21.58 4.85
C GLU A 123 35.25 22.72 5.87
N ALA A 124 35.26 22.39 7.17
CA ALA A 124 35.33 23.41 8.23
C ALA A 124 36.65 24.21 8.19
N ALA A 125 37.80 23.55 7.97
CA ALA A 125 39.11 24.21 7.88
C ALA A 125 39.24 25.15 6.67
N GLY A 126 38.50 24.89 5.59
CA GLY A 126 38.46 25.74 4.40
C GLY A 126 37.37 26.82 4.43
N SER A 127 36.60 26.91 5.50
CA SER A 127 35.48 27.86 5.61
C SER A 127 35.94 29.23 6.14
N VAL A 128 35.29 30.29 5.67
CA VAL A 128 35.58 31.68 6.11
C VAL A 128 35.09 31.92 7.54
N THR A 129 34.22 31.06 8.07
CA THR A 129 33.63 31.18 9.41
C THR A 129 34.47 30.40 10.44
N PRO A 130 35.17 31.08 11.36
CA PRO A 130 35.96 30.40 12.38
C PRO A 130 35.06 29.64 13.36
N GLY A 131 35.47 28.44 13.79
CA GLY A 131 34.82 27.71 14.89
C GLY A 131 33.58 26.89 14.54
N LEU A 132 33.38 26.50 13.27
CA LEU A 132 32.28 25.62 12.87
C LEU A 132 32.32 24.26 13.60
N GLN A 133 31.18 23.87 14.14
CA GLN A 133 30.99 22.56 14.76
C GLN A 133 31.07 21.45 13.71
N THR A 134 32.08 20.59 13.80
CA THR A 134 32.25 19.45 12.89
C THR A 134 31.43 18.25 13.34
N GLY A 135 31.00 17.44 12.38
CA GLY A 135 30.17 16.26 12.63
C GLY A 135 28.74 16.42 12.11
N PHE A 136 27.83 15.56 12.60
CA PHE A 136 26.42 15.61 12.24
C PHE A 136 25.79 16.94 12.67
N PHE A 137 24.82 17.41 11.88
CA PHE A 137 24.13 18.68 12.10
C PHE A 137 25.03 19.93 12.01
N GLY A 138 26.27 19.79 11.54
CA GLY A 138 27.23 20.89 11.37
C GLY A 138 26.93 21.79 10.15
N ARG A 139 26.12 21.32 9.19
CA ARG A 139 25.60 22.13 8.07
C ARG A 139 24.08 22.07 7.97
N ALA A 140 23.48 23.10 7.37
CA ALA A 140 22.05 23.15 7.12
C ALA A 140 21.62 22.03 6.14
N PRO A 141 20.45 21.41 6.36
CA PRO A 141 19.94 20.38 5.46
C PRO A 141 19.68 20.96 4.07
N SER A 142 20.11 20.24 3.05
CA SER A 142 19.83 20.49 1.65
C SER A 142 18.52 19.82 1.21
N ILE A 143 18.11 20.05 -0.03
CA ILE A 143 16.93 19.42 -0.64
C ILE A 143 17.16 17.97 -1.11
N LEU A 144 18.40 17.45 -1.07
CA LEU A 144 18.71 16.10 -1.56
C LEU A 144 17.87 15.00 -0.90
N PRO A 145 17.67 14.98 0.44
CA PRO A 145 16.82 13.98 1.09
C PRO A 145 15.38 13.99 0.57
N MET A 146 14.84 15.13 0.15
CA MET A 146 13.50 15.22 -0.45
C MET A 146 13.41 14.46 -1.78
N GLY A 147 14.47 14.48 -2.59
CA GLY A 147 14.54 13.71 -3.84
C GLY A 147 14.40 12.20 -3.61
N MET A 148 14.89 11.71 -2.46
CA MET A 148 14.76 10.30 -2.10
C MET A 148 13.31 9.85 -1.90
N ILE A 149 12.38 10.78 -1.60
CA ILE A 149 10.95 10.46 -1.48
C ILE A 149 10.41 9.86 -2.78
N LEU A 150 10.90 10.33 -3.94
CA LEU A 150 10.49 9.84 -5.26
C LEU A 150 11.27 8.60 -5.71
N VAL A 151 12.55 8.51 -5.34
CA VAL A 151 13.40 7.37 -5.75
C VAL A 151 12.94 6.06 -5.10
N MET A 152 12.68 6.07 -3.79
CA MET A 152 12.32 4.85 -3.05
C MET A 152 11.08 4.10 -3.58
N PRO A 153 9.92 4.74 -3.86
CA PRO A 153 8.75 4.05 -4.39
C PRO A 153 8.97 3.44 -5.77
N ILE A 154 9.82 4.04 -6.60
CA ILE A 154 10.18 3.50 -7.92
C ILE A 154 11.06 2.26 -7.72
N SER A 155 12.13 2.37 -6.94
CA SER A 155 13.06 1.26 -6.70
C SER A 155 12.37 0.01 -6.13
N PHE A 156 11.41 0.18 -5.22
CA PHE A 156 10.67 -0.94 -4.63
C PHE A 156 9.45 -1.40 -5.44
N GLY A 157 8.98 -0.59 -6.41
CA GLY A 157 7.84 -0.91 -7.28
C GLY A 157 8.21 -1.75 -8.50
N LEU A 158 9.45 -1.64 -9.00
CA LEU A 158 9.91 -2.32 -10.21
C LEU A 158 10.07 -3.85 -10.08
N PRO A 159 10.72 -4.40 -9.03
CA PRO A 159 11.04 -5.83 -9.01
C PRO A 159 9.78 -6.68 -8.94
N SER A 160 9.69 -7.75 -9.72
CA SER A 160 8.60 -8.73 -9.58
C SER A 160 8.71 -9.50 -8.26
N THR A 161 7.57 -9.79 -7.64
CA THR A 161 7.54 -10.58 -6.40
C THR A 161 7.44 -12.06 -6.71
N LYS A 162 8.39 -12.86 -6.23
CA LYS A 162 8.19 -14.30 -6.14
C LYS A 162 7.15 -14.57 -5.05
N VAL A 163 6.01 -15.14 -5.41
CA VAL A 163 4.98 -15.50 -4.45
C VAL A 163 5.53 -16.64 -3.59
N ARG A 164 5.52 -16.43 -2.28
CA ARG A 164 5.92 -17.46 -1.30
C ARG A 164 4.67 -18.21 -0.87
N GLU A 165 4.78 -19.50 -0.62
CA GLU A 165 3.66 -20.36 -0.21
C GLU A 165 2.86 -19.79 0.96
N LYS A 166 3.55 -19.24 1.96
CA LYS A 166 2.92 -18.59 3.13
C LYS A 166 2.02 -17.39 2.82
N ASN A 167 2.08 -16.86 1.60
CA ASN A 167 1.27 -15.71 1.16
C ASN A 167 0.14 -16.13 0.20
N ILE A 168 -0.01 -17.44 -0.07
CA ILE A 168 -1.05 -18.00 -0.95
C ILE A 168 -2.15 -18.57 -0.04
N LEU A 169 -3.32 -17.95 -0.08
CA LEU A 169 -4.53 -18.50 0.56
C LEU A 169 -5.17 -19.52 -0.38
N GLN A 170 -5.14 -19.26 -1.69
CA GLN A 170 -5.68 -20.14 -2.72
C GLN A 170 -4.65 -21.17 -3.22
N THR A 171 -4.37 -22.19 -2.41
CA THR A 171 -3.31 -23.18 -2.68
C THR A 171 -3.44 -23.89 -4.03
N GLY A 172 -4.66 -24.13 -4.50
CA GLY A 172 -4.94 -24.74 -5.81
C GLY A 172 -4.56 -23.88 -7.02
N LEU A 173 -4.35 -22.57 -6.83
CA LEU A 173 -3.98 -21.62 -7.90
C LEU A 173 -2.48 -21.28 -7.91
N ARG A 174 -1.68 -22.02 -7.15
CA ARG A 174 -0.25 -21.76 -6.99
C ARG A 174 0.54 -21.76 -8.30
N ASN A 175 0.10 -22.43 -9.37
CA ASN A 175 0.83 -22.46 -10.64
C ASN A 175 0.11 -21.70 -11.77
N ASP A 176 -0.95 -20.95 -11.45
CA ASP A 176 -1.74 -20.25 -12.45
C ASP A 176 -1.17 -18.85 -12.74
N GLN A 177 -0.95 -18.57 -14.02
CA GLN A 177 -0.35 -17.31 -14.48
C GLN A 177 -1.18 -16.07 -14.10
N PHE A 178 -2.50 -16.10 -14.29
CA PHE A 178 -3.36 -14.95 -14.03
C PHE A 178 -3.44 -14.64 -12.53
N TYR A 179 -3.45 -15.69 -11.71
CA TYR A 179 -3.31 -15.55 -10.27
C TYR A 179 -2.00 -14.83 -9.88
N TYR A 180 -0.87 -15.24 -10.48
CA TYR A 180 0.43 -14.59 -10.23
C TYR A 180 0.47 -13.12 -10.66
N GLU A 181 -0.12 -12.79 -11.79
CA GLU A 181 -0.20 -11.42 -12.30
C GLU A 181 -1.02 -10.53 -11.37
N GLY A 182 -2.18 -11.02 -10.92
CA GLY A 182 -3.02 -10.35 -9.93
C GLY A 182 -2.26 -10.08 -8.62
N PHE A 183 -1.60 -11.11 -8.09
CA PHE A 183 -0.81 -10.97 -6.88
C PHE A 183 0.31 -9.93 -7.05
N ASN A 184 1.04 -10.00 -8.16
CA ASN A 184 2.18 -9.11 -8.43
C ASN A 184 1.76 -7.66 -8.63
N SER A 185 0.65 -7.40 -9.31
CA SER A 185 0.16 -6.04 -9.56
C SER A 185 -0.09 -5.28 -8.24
N VAL A 186 -0.81 -5.91 -7.32
CA VAL A 186 -1.13 -5.32 -6.01
C VAL A 186 0.09 -5.31 -5.09
N ALA A 187 0.92 -6.36 -5.09
CA ALA A 187 2.12 -6.41 -4.26
C ALA A 187 3.14 -5.31 -4.65
N ARG A 188 3.28 -4.99 -5.94
CA ARG A 188 4.11 -3.86 -6.42
C ARG A 188 3.55 -2.52 -5.93
N GLN A 189 2.25 -2.28 -6.10
CA GLN A 189 1.60 -1.05 -5.63
C GLN A 189 1.78 -0.86 -4.12
N ARG A 190 1.53 -1.92 -3.32
CA ARG A 190 1.66 -1.84 -1.85
C ARG A 190 3.09 -1.59 -1.40
N ARG A 191 4.08 -2.18 -2.07
CA ARG A 191 5.50 -1.91 -1.78
C ARG A 191 5.87 -0.48 -2.11
N SER A 192 5.46 0.02 -3.28
CA SER A 192 5.72 1.40 -3.70
C SER A 192 5.11 2.39 -2.69
N LEU A 193 3.87 2.18 -2.26
CA LEU A 193 3.23 3.01 -1.23
C LEU A 193 3.90 2.89 0.15
N ALA A 194 4.35 1.70 0.55
CA ALA A 194 5.07 1.51 1.80
C ALA A 194 6.43 2.24 1.78
N ALA A 195 7.14 2.17 0.66
CA ALA A 195 8.39 2.87 0.45
C ALA A 195 8.20 4.39 0.47
N LEU A 196 7.17 4.92 -0.19
CA LEU A 196 6.80 6.33 -0.17
C LEU A 196 6.53 6.84 1.26
N LYS A 197 5.73 6.09 2.03
CA LYS A 197 5.43 6.46 3.42
C LYS A 197 6.67 6.39 4.31
N GLY A 198 7.49 5.37 4.14
CA GLY A 198 8.74 5.19 4.88
C GLY A 198 9.74 6.31 4.56
N SER A 199 9.93 6.63 3.29
CA SER A 199 10.85 7.67 2.84
C SER A 199 10.44 9.06 3.31
N ALA A 200 9.16 9.42 3.17
CA ALA A 200 8.64 10.69 3.67
C ALA A 200 8.85 10.83 5.18
N LEU A 201 8.57 9.78 5.97
CA LEU A 201 8.79 9.81 7.41
C LEU A 201 10.29 9.87 7.77
N GLY A 202 11.16 9.17 7.04
CA GLY A 202 12.60 9.20 7.27
C GLY A 202 13.20 10.59 7.05
N VAL A 203 12.77 11.29 6.00
CA VAL A 203 13.19 12.68 5.73
C VAL A 203 12.68 13.63 6.82
N LEU A 204 11.39 13.53 7.18
CA LEU A 204 10.81 14.34 8.25
C LEU A 204 11.55 14.16 9.58
N LEU A 205 11.84 12.90 9.96
CA LEU A 205 12.63 12.59 11.15
C LEU A 205 14.04 13.14 11.06
N GLY A 206 14.69 13.06 9.90
CA GLY A 206 16.04 13.60 9.68
C GLY A 206 16.10 15.11 9.91
N TYR A 207 15.13 15.85 9.35
CA TYR A 207 15.04 17.30 9.56
C TYR A 207 14.63 17.66 10.98
N ALA A 208 13.70 16.92 11.59
CA ALA A 208 13.32 17.12 12.98
C ALA A 208 14.52 16.92 13.93
N SER A 209 15.34 15.88 13.71
CA SER A 209 16.58 15.65 14.46
C SER A 209 17.55 16.82 14.32
N TYR A 210 17.71 17.38 13.11
CA TYR A 210 18.54 18.56 12.88
C TYR A 210 18.08 19.76 13.72
N TYR A 211 16.79 20.10 13.65
CA TYR A 211 16.28 21.27 14.37
C TYR A 211 16.34 21.06 15.89
N ALA A 212 15.96 19.89 16.39
CA ALA A 212 15.96 19.59 17.83
C ALA A 212 17.37 19.61 18.45
N LEU A 213 18.38 19.14 17.72
CA LEU A 213 19.75 19.09 18.24
C LEU A 213 20.50 20.41 18.02
N LYS A 214 20.19 21.15 16.95
CA LYS A 214 20.74 22.49 16.74
C LYS A 214 20.23 23.49 17.78
N THR A 215 18.97 23.40 18.19
CA THR A 215 18.42 24.28 19.25
C THR A 215 19.06 24.06 20.61
N ASN A 216 19.61 22.88 20.89
CA ASN A 216 20.27 22.56 22.17
C ASN A 216 21.75 22.94 22.22
N ASN A 217 22.32 23.40 21.10
CA ASN A 217 23.74 23.81 21.00
C ASN A 217 23.92 25.35 21.00
N TYR A 218 22.87 26.11 21.35
CA TYR A 218 22.91 27.54 21.67
C TYR A 218 22.56 27.75 23.14
#